data_AF-A0A367QKV9-F1
#
_entry.id   AF-A0A367QKV9-F1
#
_cell.length_a   1.000
_cell.length_b   1.000
_cell.length_c   1.000
_cell.angle_alpha   90.00
_cell.angle_beta   90.00
_cell.angle_gamma   90.00
#
_symmetry.space_group_name_H-M   'P 1'
#
loop_
_entity.id
_entity.type
_entity.pdbx_description
1 polymer ?
#
loop_
_entity_poly.entity_id
_entity_poly.type
_entity_poly.pdbx_seq_one_letter_code
_entity_poly.pdbx_strand_id
1 'polypeptide(L)' 'MTQQVILHPMVKLQRNVQSLVESNIIKPTDSIWKIALLYGNDWQHWKQELLDFGFSMQDPISELLAVEAWDED' A
#
# COMPACT_ATOMS: atom_id res chain seq x y z
N MET A 1 -26.96 -3.82 -13.05
CA MET A 1 -26.16 -2.61 -12.75
C MET A 1 -24.91 -3.08 -12.05
N THR A 2 -23.77 -3.04 -12.73
CA THR A 2 -22.48 -3.42 -12.15
C THR A 2 -22.13 -2.37 -11.12
N GLN A 3 -22.30 -2.68 -9.83
CA GLN A 3 -21.69 -1.91 -8.76
C GLN A 3 -20.19 -1.93 -9.06
N GLN A 4 -19.69 -0.85 -9.67
CA GLN A 4 -18.28 -0.50 -9.54
C GLN A 4 -18.11 -0.32 -8.04
N VAL A 5 -17.71 -1.40 -7.37
CA VAL A 5 -17.06 -1.29 -6.07
C VAL A 5 -15.88 -0.40 -6.37
N ILE A 6 -16.02 0.89 -6.05
CA ILE A 6 -14.96 1.87 -6.09
C ILE A 6 -13.99 1.37 -5.03
N LEU A 7 -13.14 0.42 -5.41
CA LEU A 7 -12.10 -0.10 -4.55
C LEU A 7 -11.15 1.07 -4.36
N HIS A 8 -11.17 1.65 -3.17
CA HIS A 8 -10.30 2.75 -2.81
C HIS A 8 -8.85 2.42 -3.24
N PRO A 9 -8.12 3.34 -3.89
CA PRO A 9 -6.75 3.10 -4.36
C PRO A 9 -5.86 2.44 -3.30
N MET A 10 -5.96 2.84 -2.03
CA MET A 10 -5.17 2.20 -0.95
C MET A 10 -5.50 0.72 -0.74
N VAL A 11 -6.76 0.29 -0.89
CA VAL A 11 -7.15 -1.13 -0.81
C VAL A 11 -6.43 -1.93 -1.90
N LYS A 12 -6.31 -1.36 -3.10
CA LYS A 12 -5.59 -2.00 -4.21
C LYS A 12 -4.09 -2.09 -3.91
N LEU A 13 -3.49 -1.02 -3.40
CA LEU A 13 -2.08 -1.01 -2.98
C LEU A 13 -1.82 -2.07 -1.91
N GLN A 14 -2.63 -2.08 -0.86
CA GLN A 14 -2.49 -3.01 0.27
C GLN A 14 -2.59 -4.47 -0.18
N ARG A 15 -3.57 -4.82 -1.03
CA ARG A 15 -3.71 -6.18 -1.59
C ARG A 15 -2.50 -6.61 -2.43
N ASN A 16 -1.94 -5.69 -3.22
CA ASN A 16 -0.74 -5.97 -3.99
C ASN A 16 0.46 -6.19 -3.06
N VAL A 17 0.65 -5.33 -2.05
CA VAL A 17 1.72 -5.46 -1.05
C VAL A 17 1.59 -6.78 -0.29
N GLN A 18 0.38 -7.18 0.09
CA GLN A 18 0.11 -8.47 0.70
C GLN A 18 0.55 -9.63 -0.20
N SER A 19 0.14 -9.62 -1.48
CA SER A 19 0.55 -10.64 -2.46
C SER A 19 2.07 -10.76 -2.59
N LEU A 20 2.80 -9.64 -2.50
CA LEU A 20 4.25 -9.61 -2.57
C LEU A 20 4.92 -10.18 -1.31
N VAL A 21 4.32 -9.94 -0.13
CA VAL A 21 4.76 -10.54 1.14
C VAL A 21 4.53 -12.06 1.12
N GLU A 22 3.35 -12.51 0.68
CA GLU A 22 3.03 -13.93 0.56
C GLU A 22 3.96 -14.64 -0.45
N SER A 23 4.32 -13.95 -1.52
CA SER A 23 5.29 -14.42 -2.52
C SER A 23 6.75 -14.34 -2.05
N ASN A 24 7.02 -13.93 -0.80
CA ASN A 24 8.37 -13.75 -0.24
C ASN A 24 9.27 -12.76 -1.02
N ILE A 25 8.68 -11.86 -1.81
CA ILE A 25 9.41 -10.83 -2.56
C ILE A 25 9.85 -9.71 -1.61
N ILE A 26 9.01 -9.38 -0.63
CA ILE A 26 9.25 -8.43 0.46
C ILE A 26 8.83 -9.06 1.78
N LYS A 27 9.30 -8.50 2.89
CA LYS A 27 8.96 -8.91 4.24
C LYS A 27 8.08 -7.85 4.92
N PRO A 28 7.19 -8.22 5.84
CA PRO A 28 6.40 -7.25 6.60
C PRO A 28 7.28 -6.34 7.47
N THR A 29 8.51 -6.76 7.80
CA THR A 29 9.50 -5.96 8.53
C THR A 29 10.35 -5.07 7.63
N ASP A 30 10.25 -5.20 6.30
CA ASP A 30 10.89 -4.24 5.41
C ASP A 30 10.17 -2.89 5.52
N SER A 31 10.89 -1.80 5.27
CA SER A 31 10.29 -0.47 5.24
C SER A 31 9.45 -0.24 3.99
N ILE A 32 8.40 0.56 4.11
CA ILE A 32 7.45 0.92 3.04
C ILE A 32 8.15 1.42 1.78
N TRP A 33 9.26 2.16 1.88
CA TRP A 33 10.01 2.63 0.72
C TRP A 33 10.44 1.51 -0.24
N LYS A 34 10.61 0.27 0.23
CA LYS A 34 11.00 -0.86 -0.61
C LYS A 34 9.94 -1.17 -1.69
N ILE A 35 8.68 -0.82 -1.42
CA ILE A 35 7.57 -0.92 -2.37
C ILE A 35 7.84 -0.02 -3.60
N ALA A 36 8.56 1.10 -3.45
CA ALA A 36 8.94 1.99 -4.55
C ALA A 36 9.64 1.28 -5.71
N LEU A 37 10.48 0.30 -5.39
CA LEU A 37 11.26 -0.46 -6.37
C LEU A 37 10.37 -1.31 -7.28
N LEU A 38 9.13 -1.59 -6.85
CA LEU A 38 8.18 -2.45 -7.55
C LEU A 38 7.17 -1.63 -8.37
N TYR A 39 6.88 -0.39 -7.97
CA TYR A 39 5.89 0.48 -8.63
C TYR A 39 6.49 1.50 -9.60
N GLY A 40 7.80 1.74 -9.56
CA GLY A 40 8.49 2.60 -10.53
C GLY A 40 7.87 3.99 -10.62
N ASN A 41 7.34 4.36 -11.80
CA ASN A 41 6.74 5.68 -12.02
C ASN A 41 5.44 5.91 -11.24
N ASP A 42 4.65 4.87 -10.97
CA ASP A 42 3.41 4.98 -10.19
C ASP A 42 3.71 5.23 -8.70
N TRP A 43 4.93 4.95 -8.25
CA TRP A 43 5.31 5.13 -6.85
C TRP A 43 5.15 6.57 -6.36
N GLN A 44 5.40 7.57 -7.21
CA GLN A 44 5.31 8.95 -6.78
C GLN A 44 3.88 9.30 -6.34
N HIS A 45 2.87 8.79 -7.02
CA HIS A 45 1.47 8.95 -6.62
C HIS A 45 1.21 8.23 -5.30
N TRP A 46 1.53 6.93 -5.20
CA TRP A 46 1.33 6.15 -3.98
C TRP A 46 2.06 6.72 -2.76
N LYS A 47 3.26 7.26 -2.96
CA LYS A 47 4.03 7.91 -1.91
C LYS A 47 3.27 9.11 -1.34
N GLN A 48 2.64 9.92 -2.19
CA GLN A 48 1.85 11.07 -1.71
C GLN A 48 0.63 10.60 -0.94
N GLU A 49 -0.11 9.64 -1.46
CA GLU A 49 -1.26 9.06 -0.74
C GLU A 49 -0.83 8.51 0.63
N LEU A 50 0.23 7.68 0.68
CA LEU A 50 0.74 7.13 1.93
C LEU A 50 1.12 8.22 2.93
N LEU A 51 1.75 9.31 2.47
CA LEU A 51 2.08 10.45 3.33
C LEU A 51 0.83 11.20 3.82
N ASP A 52 -0.20 11.31 2.98
CA ASP A 52 -1.48 11.94 3.33
C ASP A 52 -2.21 11.15 4.43
N PHE A 53 -2.18 9.82 4.35
CA PHE A 53 -2.63 8.91 5.41
C PHE A 53 -1.69 8.85 6.63
N GLY A 54 -0.60 9.61 6.65
CA GLY A 54 0.31 9.73 7.79
C GLY A 54 1.41 8.67 7.88
N PHE A 55 1.59 7.84 6.86
CA PHE A 55 2.70 6.87 6.83
C PHE A 55 4.03 7.52 6.50
N SER A 56 5.07 7.07 7.18
CA SER A 56 6.46 7.31 6.84
C SER A 56 7.01 6.21 5.93
N MET A 57 7.92 6.59 5.04
CA MET A 57 8.61 5.64 4.16
C MET A 57 9.53 4.66 4.93
N GLN A 58 9.84 4.98 6.19
CA GLN A 58 10.64 4.15 7.07
C GLN A 58 9.77 3.13 7.83
N ASP A 59 8.47 3.36 7.93
CA ASP A 59 7.56 2.49 8.65
C ASP A 59 7.58 1.08 8.05
N PRO A 60 7.42 0.05 8.89
CA PRO A 60 7.40 -1.31 8.40
C PRO A 60 6.13 -1.55 7.57
N ILE A 61 6.26 -2.38 6.54
CA ILE A 61 5.15 -2.79 5.68
C ILE A 61 4.01 -3.43 6.48
N SER A 62 4.30 -4.02 7.64
CA SER A 62 3.28 -4.52 8.57
C SER A 62 2.28 -3.47 9.02
N GLU A 63 2.67 -2.20 9.18
CA GLU A 63 1.73 -1.14 9.56
C GLU A 63 0.76 -0.82 8.44
N LEU A 64 1.24 -0.78 7.19
CA LEU A 64 0.39 -0.64 6.01
C LEU A 64 -0.60 -1.80 5.88
N LEU A 65 -0.17 -3.02 6.20
CA LEU A 65 -1.01 -4.23 6.14
C LEU A 65 -1.98 -4.34 7.33
N ALA A 66 -1.72 -3.64 8.44
CA ALA A 66 -2.58 -3.64 9.63
C ALA A 66 -3.81 -2.73 9.48
N VAL A 67 -3.86 -1.88 8.46
CA VAL A 67 -5.02 -1.02 8.18
C VAL A 67 -6.23 -1.87 7.79
N GLU A 68 -7.26 -1.88 8.64
CA GLU A 68 -8.46 -2.71 8.43
C GLU A 68 -9.44 -2.11 7.41
N ALA A 69 -9.51 -0.79 7.35
CA ALA A 69 -10.37 -0.06 6.43
C ALA A 69 -9.71 1.27 6.03
N TRP A 70 -9.93 1.64 4.77
CA TRP A 70 -9.56 2.95 4.25
C TRP A 70 -10.86 3.70 4.02
N ASP A 71 -11.23 4.55 4.98
CA ASP A 71 -12.34 5.49 4.79
C ASP A 71 -11.86 6.65 3.92
N GLU A 72 -12.58 6.91 2.83
CA GLU A 72 -12.55 8.20 2.13
C GLU A 72 -13.59 9.06 2.83
N ASP A 73 -13.17 10.12 3.55
CA ASP A 73 -14.12 11.16 3.99
C ASP A 73 -14.64 11.95 2.77
#